data_AF-A0A9D6TM65-F1
#
_entry.id   AF-A0A9D6TM65-F1
#
_cell.length_a   1.000
_cell.length_b   1.000
_cell.length_c   1.000
_cell.angle_alpha   90.00
_cell.angle_beta   90.00
_cell.angle_gamma   90.00
#
_symmetry.space_group_name_H-M   'P 1'
#
loop_
_entity.id
_entity.type
_entity.pdbx_description
1 polymer ?
#
loop_
_entity_poly.entity_id
_entity_poly.type
_entity_poly.pdbx_seq_one_letter_code
_entity_poly.pdbx_strand_id
1 'polypeptide(L)'
;MQRLLIAALTVLVFGAGFMARVWTEYSRPVPPPPVALGSEFSRPPPPRAANSKAAPRTPGRERDPAVNRAALIADIEKARPQIEAYRKRLDALDAEFDRELVAILTPEQREKFAARQKRYAERRTSREAREAADNTPLSDEQILRLQQIPLFNVLWAVTITTRLERLDRDLKLDEAQQGRARELLLARRDKFLALVDSAPPPTITLSLLATRTQKLADPPSAKK
;
A
#
# COMPACT_ATOMS: atom_id res chain seq x y z
N MET A 1 16.34 48.96 -31.38
CA MET A 1 15.18 49.19 -30.50
C MET A 1 14.41 47.92 -30.11
N GLN A 2 14.20 46.95 -31.02
CA GLN A 2 13.39 45.75 -30.76
C GLN A 2 13.85 44.86 -29.58
N ARG A 3 15.18 44.70 -29.38
CA ARG A 3 15.73 43.90 -28.26
C ARG A 3 15.52 44.55 -26.88
N LEU A 4 15.49 45.88 -26.82
CA LEU A 4 15.21 46.64 -25.59
C LEU A 4 13.73 46.58 -25.21
N LEU A 5 12.85 46.62 -26.21
CA LEU A 5 11.41 46.43 -26.02
C LEU A 5 11.09 45.04 -25.47
N ILE A 6 11.73 44.00 -26.01
CA ILE A 6 11.56 42.63 -25.51
C ILE A 6 12.03 42.53 -24.06
N ALA A 7 13.23 43.04 -23.73
CA ALA A 7 13.76 43.00 -22.37
C ALA A 7 12.87 43.75 -21.36
N ALA A 8 12.35 44.93 -21.73
CA ALA A 8 11.44 45.68 -20.88
C ALA A 8 10.12 44.93 -20.63
N LEU A 9 9.61 44.25 -21.66
CA LEU A 9 8.36 43.50 -21.58
C LEU A 9 8.50 42.24 -20.71
N THR A 10 9.65 41.55 -20.75
CA THR A 10 9.91 40.40 -19.86
C THR A 10 9.97 40.83 -18.40
N VAL A 11 10.63 41.95 -18.10
CA VAL A 11 10.71 42.49 -16.72
C VAL A 11 9.33 42.90 -16.22
N LEU A 12 8.49 43.49 -17.08
CA LEU A 12 7.11 43.85 -16.73
C LEU A 12 6.23 42.63 -16.42
N VAL A 13 6.30 41.58 -17.24
CA VAL A 13 5.53 40.36 -17.02
C VAL A 13 5.98 39.63 -15.74
N PHE A 14 7.29 39.54 -15.50
CA PHE A 14 7.82 38.95 -14.27
C PHE A 14 7.47 39.79 -13.04
N GLY A 15 7.53 41.12 -13.14
CA GLY A 15 7.14 42.04 -12.07
C GLY A 15 5.66 41.94 -11.72
N ALA A 16 4.78 41.83 -12.72
CA ALA A 16 3.35 41.64 -12.50
C ALA A 16 3.05 40.29 -11.80
N GLY A 17 3.73 39.22 -12.19
CA GLY A 17 3.61 37.91 -11.53
C GLY A 17 4.12 37.92 -10.09
N PHE A 18 5.24 38.62 -9.82
CA PHE A 18 5.78 38.77 -8.47
C PHE A 18 4.86 39.59 -7.56
N MET A 19 4.31 40.70 -8.05
CA MET A 19 3.38 41.54 -7.29
C MET A 19 2.04 40.83 -7.02
N ALA A 20 1.54 40.03 -7.96
CA ALA A 20 0.34 39.19 -7.73
C ALA A 20 0.56 38.15 -6.62
N ARG A 21 1.75 37.56 -6.56
CA ARG A 21 2.13 36.63 -5.48
C ARG A 21 2.24 37.34 -4.13
N VAL A 22 2.88 38.51 -4.09
CA VAL A 22 3.01 39.30 -2.85
C VAL A 22 1.65 39.79 -2.34
N TRP A 23 0.70 40.10 -3.25
CA TRP A 23 -0.64 40.55 -2.85
C TRP A 23 -1.56 39.42 -2.37
N THR A 24 -1.33 38.19 -2.84
CA THR A 24 -2.09 37.00 -2.40
C THR A 24 -1.50 36.34 -1.15
N GLU A 25 -0.22 36.54 -0.86
CA GLU A 25 0.45 36.07 0.37
C GLU A 25 0.32 37.05 1.57
N TYR A 26 -0.67 37.94 1.59
CA TYR A 26 -0.95 38.79 2.75
C TYR A 26 -1.50 37.95 3.92
N SER A 27 -0.56 37.47 4.73
CA SER A 27 -0.62 37.03 6.12
C SER A 27 -1.96 37.25 6.83
N ARG A 28 -2.92 36.34 6.66
CA ARG A 28 -3.85 36.05 7.75
C ARG A 28 -3.08 35.16 8.73
N PRO A 29 -2.77 35.63 9.97
CA PRO A 29 -2.28 34.72 10.99
C PRO A 29 -3.36 33.67 11.20
N VAL A 30 -3.14 32.49 10.63
CA VAL A 30 -3.98 31.33 10.89
C VAL A 30 -3.89 31.13 12.40
N PRO A 31 -5.02 31.12 13.13
CA PRO A 31 -4.97 30.83 14.56
C PRO A 31 -4.20 29.52 14.72
N PRO A 32 -3.28 29.44 15.71
CA PRO A 32 -2.58 28.19 15.95
C PRO A 32 -3.64 27.09 16.03
N PRO A 33 -3.44 25.95 15.34
CA PRO A 33 -4.41 24.86 15.38
C PRO A 33 -4.68 24.57 16.85
N PRO A 34 -5.95 24.42 17.27
CA PRO A 34 -6.32 24.32 18.69
C PRO A 34 -5.64 23.16 19.43
N VAL A 35 -4.92 22.30 18.73
CA VAL A 35 -4.03 21.27 19.26
C VAL A 35 -2.89 21.14 18.24
N ALA A 36 -1.63 21.11 18.68
CA ALA A 36 -0.52 20.77 17.78
C ALA A 36 -0.81 19.37 17.22
N LEU A 37 -0.97 19.24 15.91
CA LEU A 37 -1.19 17.94 15.24
C LEU A 37 -0.12 16.96 15.75
N GLY A 38 -0.53 15.91 16.47
CA GLY A 38 0.37 14.93 17.09
C GLY A 38 0.56 15.05 18.62
N SER A 39 0.04 16.07 19.28
CA SER A 39 0.17 16.21 20.75
C SER A 39 -0.73 15.26 21.54
N GLU A 40 -1.76 14.71 20.93
CA GLU A 40 -2.58 13.61 21.49
C GLU A 40 -1.87 12.24 21.48
N PHE A 41 -0.78 12.10 20.72
CA PHE A 41 0.10 10.92 20.76
C PHE A 41 1.33 11.11 21.66
N SER A 42 1.54 12.33 22.19
CA SER A 42 2.59 12.61 23.17
C SER A 42 2.03 12.44 24.57
N ARG A 43 2.21 11.25 25.15
CA ARG A 43 1.87 11.01 26.56
C ARG A 43 2.66 12.01 27.43
N PRO A 44 2.03 12.78 28.33
CA PRO A 44 2.76 13.68 29.20
C PRO A 44 3.73 12.83 30.05
N PRO A 45 5.00 13.26 30.18
CA PRO A 45 5.94 12.55 31.04
C PRO A 45 5.38 12.54 32.48
N PRO A 46 5.56 11.44 33.24
CA PRO A 46 5.15 11.41 34.63
C PRO A 46 5.82 12.56 35.40
N PRO A 47 5.16 13.12 36.42
CA PRO A 47 5.67 14.26 37.17
C PRO A 47 7.05 13.92 37.71
N ARG A 48 8.03 14.73 37.32
CA ARG A 48 9.44 14.56 37.64
C ARG A 48 9.63 14.89 39.12
N ALA A 49 9.77 13.88 39.96
CA ALA A 49 10.30 14.07 41.31
C ALA A 49 11.69 14.72 41.17
N ALA A 50 11.83 15.90 41.75
CA ALA A 50 13.11 16.57 41.86
C ALA A 50 14.07 15.68 42.66
N ASN A 51 15.30 15.55 42.18
CA ASN A 51 16.46 14.88 42.78
C ASN A 51 16.78 13.47 42.24
N SER A 52 17.42 13.41 41.07
CA SER A 52 18.62 12.58 40.90
C SER A 52 19.32 12.93 39.58
N LYS A 53 20.65 12.98 39.66
CA LYS A 53 21.60 13.34 38.60
C LYS A 53 21.31 12.64 37.26
N ALA A 54 21.56 13.38 36.17
CA ALA A 54 21.37 12.97 34.79
C ALA A 54 22.03 11.62 34.47
N ALA A 55 21.22 10.63 34.13
CA ALA A 55 21.64 9.49 33.33
C ALA A 55 21.49 9.85 31.84
N PRO A 56 22.40 9.42 30.95
CA PRO A 56 22.29 9.69 29.53
C PRO A 56 21.02 9.02 28.97
N ARG A 57 20.21 9.79 28.24
CA ARG A 57 19.04 9.27 27.50
C ARG A 57 19.54 8.27 26.46
N THR A 58 19.38 6.99 26.72
CA THR A 58 19.46 5.97 25.67
C THR A 58 18.22 6.14 24.78
N PRO A 59 18.36 6.34 23.45
CA PRO A 59 17.22 6.27 22.53
C PRO A 59 16.89 4.79 22.33
N GLY A 60 16.31 4.17 23.35
CA GLY A 60 16.02 2.74 23.39
C GLY A 60 14.53 2.51 23.31
N ARG A 61 14.04 2.30 22.09
CA ARG A 61 12.95 1.38 21.71
C ARG A 61 11.84 1.24 22.77
N GLU A 62 10.77 2.03 22.61
CA GLU A 62 9.46 1.63 23.13
C GLU A 62 9.26 0.16 22.70
N ARG A 63 9.07 -0.75 23.68
CA ARG A 63 8.87 -2.17 23.37
C ARG A 63 7.64 -2.26 22.47
N ASP A 64 7.86 -2.62 21.20
CA ASP A 64 6.79 -3.00 20.29
C ASP A 64 5.83 -3.95 21.03
N PRO A 65 4.51 -3.80 20.87
CA PRO A 65 3.55 -4.67 21.56
C PRO A 65 3.88 -6.12 21.20
N ALA A 66 4.18 -6.92 22.23
CA ALA A 66 4.57 -8.31 22.04
C ALA A 66 3.44 -9.07 21.34
N VAL A 67 3.76 -9.69 20.21
CA VAL A 67 2.78 -10.45 19.43
C VAL A 67 2.52 -11.78 20.13
N ASN A 68 1.25 -12.09 20.42
CA ASN A 68 0.87 -13.42 20.90
C ASN A 68 0.87 -14.42 19.72
N ARG A 69 2.04 -14.99 19.44
CA ARG A 69 2.28 -15.94 18.33
C ARG A 69 1.41 -17.19 18.43
N ALA A 70 1.22 -17.73 19.64
CA ALA A 70 0.42 -18.93 19.86
C ALA A 70 -1.07 -18.69 19.54
N ALA A 71 -1.63 -17.58 20.01
CA ALA A 71 -2.99 -17.18 19.67
C ALA A 71 -3.14 -16.93 18.16
N LEU A 72 -2.15 -16.27 17.55
CA LEU A 72 -2.14 -15.99 16.11
C LEU A 72 -2.14 -17.28 15.27
N ILE A 73 -1.35 -18.29 15.63
CA ILE A 73 -1.35 -19.58 14.97
C ILE A 73 -2.72 -20.26 15.13
N ALA A 74 -3.29 -20.26 16.33
CA ALA A 74 -4.61 -20.84 16.58
C ALA A 74 -5.71 -20.17 15.73
N ASP A 75 -5.69 -18.83 15.62
CA ASP A 75 -6.61 -18.08 14.78
C ASP A 75 -6.44 -18.41 13.29
N ILE A 76 -5.20 -18.54 12.82
CA ILE A 76 -4.89 -18.96 11.45
C ILE A 76 -5.42 -20.36 11.18
N GLU A 77 -5.19 -21.33 12.07
CA GLU A 77 -5.67 -22.71 11.89
C GLU A 77 -7.20 -22.76 11.87
N LYS A 78 -7.85 -22.03 12.79
CA LYS A 78 -9.31 -21.94 12.85
C LYS A 78 -9.91 -21.32 11.58
N ALA A 79 -9.26 -20.30 11.03
CA ALA A 79 -9.72 -19.57 9.85
C ALA A 79 -9.18 -20.13 8.52
N ARG A 80 -8.35 -21.19 8.54
CA ARG A 80 -7.66 -21.74 7.37
C ARG A 80 -8.59 -22.04 6.20
N PRO A 81 -9.73 -22.76 6.36
CA PRO A 81 -10.61 -23.05 5.24
C PRO A 81 -11.25 -21.78 4.66
N GLN A 82 -11.59 -20.79 5.48
CA GLN A 82 -12.12 -19.51 5.01
C GLN A 82 -11.06 -18.70 4.26
N ILE A 83 -9.81 -18.70 4.75
CA ILE A 83 -8.66 -18.05 4.11
C ILE A 83 -8.39 -18.65 2.73
N GLU A 84 -8.38 -19.97 2.62
CA GLU A 84 -8.17 -20.64 1.33
C GLU A 84 -9.31 -20.39 0.36
N ALA A 85 -10.56 -20.43 0.83
CA ALA A 85 -11.73 -20.11 0.01
C ALA A 85 -11.69 -18.65 -0.49
N TYR A 86 -11.35 -17.70 0.38
CA TYR A 86 -11.19 -16.28 0.04
C TYR A 86 -10.11 -16.09 -1.03
N ARG A 87 -8.93 -16.71 -0.85
CA ARG A 87 -7.83 -16.62 -1.82
C ARG A 87 -8.21 -17.19 -3.18
N LYS A 88 -8.85 -18.37 -3.21
CA LYS A 88 -9.33 -18.96 -4.47
C LYS A 88 -10.34 -18.06 -5.18
N ARG A 89 -11.23 -17.39 -4.45
CA ARG A 89 -12.18 -16.44 -5.03
C ARG A 89 -11.49 -15.19 -5.58
N LEU A 90 -10.48 -14.67 -4.89
CA LEU A 90 -9.65 -13.58 -5.41
C LEU A 90 -8.92 -13.97 -6.70
N ASP A 91 -8.28 -15.14 -6.71
CA ASP A 91 -7.56 -15.64 -7.88
C ASP A 91 -8.52 -15.83 -9.07
N ALA A 92 -9.75 -16.29 -8.81
CA ALA A 92 -10.79 -16.41 -9.82
C ALA A 92 -11.23 -15.05 -10.39
N LEU A 93 -11.37 -14.01 -9.56
CA LEU A 93 -11.69 -12.65 -10.01
C LEU A 93 -10.58 -12.06 -10.88
N ASP A 94 -9.32 -12.28 -10.51
CA ASP A 94 -8.18 -11.83 -11.32
C ASP A 94 -8.10 -12.57 -12.65
N ALA A 95 -8.31 -13.90 -12.65
CA ALA A 95 -8.34 -14.69 -13.87
C ALA A 95 -9.52 -14.34 -14.79
N GLU A 96 -10.69 -14.01 -14.23
CA GLU A 96 -11.85 -13.54 -14.99
C GLU A 96 -11.54 -12.23 -15.72
N PHE A 97 -11.04 -11.24 -14.98
CA PHE A 97 -10.63 -9.96 -15.56
C PHE A 97 -9.59 -10.14 -16.67
N ASP A 98 -8.59 -10.98 -16.45
CA ASP A 98 -7.54 -11.21 -17.45
C ASP A 98 -8.10 -11.85 -18.74
N ARG A 99 -9.05 -12.80 -18.62
CA ARG A 99 -9.73 -13.39 -19.79
C ARG A 99 -10.54 -12.37 -20.56
N GLU A 100 -11.34 -11.56 -19.87
CA GLU A 100 -12.20 -10.54 -20.48
C GLU A 100 -11.37 -9.42 -21.11
N LEU A 101 -10.26 -9.03 -20.46
CA LEU A 101 -9.32 -8.07 -21.02
C LEU A 101 -8.69 -8.61 -22.30
N VAL A 102 -8.20 -9.84 -22.32
CA VAL A 102 -7.60 -10.45 -23.54
C VAL A 102 -8.57 -10.44 -24.72
N ALA A 103 -9.87 -10.61 -24.48
CA ALA A 103 -10.89 -10.59 -25.53
C ALA A 103 -10.96 -9.25 -26.28
N ILE A 104 -10.70 -8.12 -25.60
CA ILE A 104 -10.74 -6.77 -26.20
C ILE A 104 -9.40 -6.32 -26.79
N LEU A 105 -8.31 -7.06 -26.56
CA LEU A 105 -6.97 -6.73 -27.07
C LEU A 105 -6.76 -7.20 -28.50
N THR A 106 -5.94 -6.45 -29.25
CA THR A 106 -5.40 -6.86 -30.56
C THR A 106 -4.36 -7.99 -30.39
N PRO A 107 -4.02 -8.74 -31.45
CA PRO A 107 -3.01 -9.80 -31.36
C PRO A 107 -1.67 -9.32 -30.78
N GLU A 108 -1.15 -8.18 -31.24
CA GLU A 108 0.10 -7.60 -30.74
C GLU A 108 0.04 -7.22 -29.26
N GLN A 109 -1.10 -6.67 -28.82
CA GLN A 109 -1.32 -6.34 -27.40
C GLN A 109 -1.42 -7.61 -26.54
N ARG A 110 -2.03 -8.68 -27.06
CA ARG A 110 -2.10 -9.98 -26.36
C ARG A 110 -0.71 -10.57 -26.13
N GLU A 111 0.19 -10.47 -27.10
CA GLU A 111 1.57 -10.92 -26.93
C GLU A 111 2.30 -10.11 -25.85
N LYS A 112 2.17 -8.78 -25.86
CA LYS A 112 2.74 -7.91 -24.81
C LYS A 112 2.17 -8.26 -23.43
N PHE A 113 0.87 -8.51 -23.36
CA PHE A 113 0.18 -8.88 -22.13
C PHE A 113 0.65 -10.24 -21.61
N ALA A 114 0.75 -11.25 -22.46
CA ALA A 114 1.25 -12.58 -22.11
C ALA A 114 2.71 -12.54 -21.64
N ALA A 115 3.58 -11.79 -22.35
CA ALA A 115 4.97 -11.60 -21.93
C ALA A 115 5.06 -10.91 -20.56
N ARG A 116 4.20 -9.93 -20.31
CA ARG A 116 4.10 -9.25 -19.02
C ARG A 116 3.64 -10.20 -17.91
N GLN A 117 2.60 -11.01 -18.14
CA GLN A 117 2.14 -12.03 -17.20
C GLN A 117 3.24 -13.02 -16.86
N LYS A 118 3.96 -13.54 -17.87
CA LYS A 118 5.10 -14.45 -17.69
C LYS A 118 6.17 -13.84 -16.77
N ARG A 119 6.57 -12.58 -17.02
CA ARG A 119 7.53 -11.87 -16.17
C ARG A 119 7.05 -11.70 -14.72
N TYR A 120 5.75 -11.46 -14.49
CA TYR A 120 5.22 -11.40 -13.13
C TYR A 120 5.20 -12.77 -12.45
N ALA A 121 4.82 -13.82 -13.18
CA ALA A 121 4.85 -15.18 -12.67
C ALA A 121 6.27 -15.59 -12.29
N GLU A 122 7.28 -15.33 -13.13
CA GLU A 122 8.69 -15.60 -12.85
C GLU A 122 9.21 -14.82 -11.63
N ARG A 123 8.85 -13.52 -11.51
CA ARG A 123 9.22 -12.74 -10.32
C ARG A 123 8.56 -13.29 -9.06
N ARG A 124 7.30 -13.72 -9.16
CA ARG A 124 6.56 -14.30 -8.04
C ARG A 124 7.18 -15.61 -7.61
N THR A 125 7.43 -16.54 -8.53
CA THR A 125 8.04 -17.84 -8.21
C THR A 125 9.46 -17.68 -7.68
N SER A 126 10.26 -16.78 -8.24
CA SER A 126 11.59 -16.47 -7.73
C SER A 126 11.54 -15.93 -6.30
N ARG A 127 10.60 -15.03 -6.01
CA ARG A 127 10.38 -14.50 -4.65
C ARG A 127 9.91 -15.60 -3.69
N GLU A 128 8.94 -16.41 -4.09
CA GLU A 128 8.44 -17.54 -3.29
C GLU A 128 9.55 -18.56 -2.99
N ALA A 129 10.40 -18.88 -3.96
CA ALA A 129 11.55 -19.76 -3.78
C ALA A 129 12.58 -19.19 -2.79
N ARG A 130 12.90 -17.89 -2.89
CA ARG A 130 13.78 -17.20 -1.92
C ARG A 130 13.18 -17.20 -0.53
N GLU A 131 11.88 -16.91 -0.43
CA GLU A 131 11.17 -16.93 0.85
C GLU A 131 11.10 -18.35 1.44
N ALA A 132 10.97 -19.40 0.62
CA ALA A 132 10.97 -20.79 1.06
C ALA A 132 12.36 -21.27 1.52
N ALA A 133 13.44 -20.77 0.90
CA ALA A 133 14.81 -21.08 1.30
C ALA A 133 15.22 -20.39 2.63
N ASP A 134 14.59 -19.26 2.95
CA ASP A 134 14.83 -18.53 4.19
C ASP A 134 14.05 -19.15 5.36
N ASN A 135 14.74 -19.82 6.28
CA ASN A 135 14.13 -20.43 7.47
C ASN A 135 14.10 -19.51 8.70
N THR A 136 14.42 -18.22 8.53
CA THR A 136 14.43 -17.27 9.65
C THR A 136 13.01 -17.05 10.18
N PRO A 137 12.78 -17.18 11.51
CA PRO A 137 11.51 -16.82 12.12
C PRO A 137 11.20 -15.34 11.93
N LEU A 138 9.93 -15.00 11.74
CA LEU A 138 9.49 -13.61 11.60
C LEU A 138 9.68 -12.86 12.91
N SER A 139 10.14 -11.61 12.84
CA SER A 139 10.10 -10.68 13.99
C SER A 139 8.68 -10.19 14.25
N ASP A 140 8.41 -9.69 15.46
CA ASP A 140 7.10 -9.14 15.83
C ASP A 140 6.69 -7.99 14.90
N GLU A 141 7.63 -7.09 14.56
CA GLU A 141 7.42 -6.02 13.58
C GLU A 141 7.02 -6.56 12.20
N GLN A 142 7.69 -7.61 11.73
CA GLN A 142 7.35 -8.25 10.45
C GLN A 142 5.96 -8.87 10.49
N ILE A 143 5.56 -9.48 11.62
CA ILE A 143 4.23 -10.05 11.79
C ILE A 143 3.17 -8.96 11.73
N LEU A 144 3.33 -7.87 12.50
CA LEU A 144 2.40 -6.74 12.50
C LEU A 144 2.27 -6.12 11.11
N ARG A 145 3.39 -5.96 10.40
CA ARG A 145 3.38 -5.47 9.02
C ARG A 145 2.60 -6.41 8.09
N LEU A 146 2.81 -7.71 8.19
CA LEU A 146 2.12 -8.71 7.36
C LEU A 146 0.60 -8.77 7.62
N GLN A 147 0.14 -8.41 8.82
CA GLN A 147 -1.30 -8.26 9.12
C GLN A 147 -1.93 -7.05 8.42
N GLN A 148 -1.15 -6.00 8.18
CA GLN A 148 -1.62 -4.75 7.57
C GLN A 148 -1.56 -4.76 6.03
N ILE A 149 -0.59 -5.45 5.43
CA ILE A 149 -0.41 -5.49 3.96
C ILE A 149 -1.69 -5.88 3.20
N PRO A 150 -2.49 -6.89 3.62
CA PRO A 150 -3.72 -7.24 2.92
C PRO A 150 -4.71 -6.07 2.81
N LEU A 151 -4.79 -5.22 3.85
CA LEU A 151 -5.63 -4.02 3.84
C LEU A 151 -5.12 -2.98 2.84
N PHE A 152 -3.80 -2.87 2.67
CA PHE A 152 -3.24 -2.02 1.63
C PHE A 152 -3.49 -2.59 0.22
N ASN A 153 -3.52 -3.90 0.05
CA ASN A 153 -3.83 -4.52 -1.24
C ASN A 153 -5.29 -4.33 -1.65
N VAL A 154 -6.22 -4.21 -0.69
CA VAL A 154 -7.62 -3.82 -0.94
C VAL A 154 -7.68 -2.49 -1.70
N LEU A 155 -6.87 -1.50 -1.32
CA LEU A 155 -6.79 -0.21 -2.03
C LEU A 155 -6.46 -0.42 -3.52
N TRP A 156 -5.49 -1.29 -3.83
CA TRP A 156 -5.11 -1.60 -5.21
C TRP A 156 -6.17 -2.39 -5.99
N ALA A 157 -7.00 -3.16 -5.28
CA ALA A 157 -8.12 -3.87 -5.90
C ALA A 157 -9.28 -2.94 -6.29
N VAL A 158 -9.43 -1.80 -5.58
CA VAL A 158 -10.56 -0.86 -5.74
C VAL A 158 -10.21 0.36 -6.61
N THR A 159 -8.92 0.68 -6.75
CA THR A 159 -8.43 1.85 -7.51
C THR A 159 -8.43 1.60 -9.02
N ILE A 160 -9.52 2.02 -9.67
CA ILE A 160 -9.74 1.83 -11.12
C ILE A 160 -8.78 2.66 -11.96
N THR A 161 -8.68 3.97 -11.67
CA THR A 161 -7.92 4.92 -12.48
C THR A 161 -6.46 4.50 -12.62
N THR A 162 -5.79 4.18 -11.52
CA THR A 162 -4.37 3.78 -11.55
C THR A 162 -4.15 2.47 -12.29
N ARG A 163 -5.10 1.54 -12.23
CA ARG A 163 -4.99 0.28 -12.97
C ARG A 163 -5.22 0.50 -14.47
N LEU A 164 -6.19 1.34 -14.84
CA LEU A 164 -6.44 1.72 -16.22
C LEU A 164 -5.23 2.46 -16.83
N GLU A 165 -4.66 3.43 -16.12
CA GLU A 165 -3.45 4.14 -16.55
C GLU A 165 -2.26 3.19 -16.80
N ARG A 166 -2.08 2.17 -15.94
CA ARG A 166 -1.04 1.16 -16.16
C ARG A 166 -1.33 0.32 -17.41
N LEU A 167 -2.58 -0.11 -17.60
CA LEU A 167 -2.97 -0.89 -18.77
C LEU A 167 -2.76 -0.09 -20.05
N ASP A 168 -3.19 1.16 -20.08
CA ASP A 168 -3.00 2.05 -21.22
C ASP A 168 -1.51 2.33 -21.48
N ARG A 169 -0.72 2.64 -20.45
CA ARG A 169 0.72 2.85 -20.62
C ARG A 169 1.40 1.62 -21.23
N ASP A 170 1.04 0.43 -20.77
CA ASP A 170 1.72 -0.82 -21.12
C ASP A 170 1.22 -1.40 -22.46
N LEU A 171 -0.07 -1.24 -22.78
CA LEU A 171 -0.72 -1.85 -23.96
C LEU A 171 -1.10 -0.84 -25.05
N LYS A 172 -1.06 0.46 -24.76
CA LYS A 172 -1.50 1.55 -25.65
C LYS A 172 -2.92 1.28 -26.14
N LEU A 173 -3.85 1.33 -25.20
CA LEU A 173 -5.24 1.01 -25.48
C LEU A 173 -5.85 2.16 -26.28
N ASP A 174 -6.62 1.84 -27.31
CA ASP A 174 -7.44 2.85 -27.99
C ASP A 174 -8.63 3.27 -27.11
N GLU A 175 -9.37 4.30 -27.54
CA GLU A 175 -10.48 4.86 -26.75
C GLU A 175 -11.59 3.83 -26.46
N ALA A 176 -11.91 2.96 -27.42
CA ALA A 176 -12.92 1.92 -27.24
C ALA A 176 -12.45 0.85 -26.25
N GLN A 177 -11.18 0.44 -26.34
CA GLN A 177 -10.54 -0.49 -25.43
C GLN A 177 -10.42 0.08 -24.01
N GLN A 178 -10.07 1.37 -23.87
CA GLN A 178 -10.03 2.04 -22.57
C GLN A 178 -11.42 2.07 -21.92
N GLY A 179 -12.45 2.39 -22.69
CA GLY A 179 -13.85 2.35 -22.23
C GLY A 179 -14.23 0.97 -21.68
N ARG A 180 -13.96 -0.09 -22.45
CA ARG A 180 -14.25 -1.46 -22.00
C ARG A 180 -13.39 -1.90 -20.84
N ALA A 181 -12.08 -1.64 -20.84
CA ALA A 181 -11.20 -1.95 -19.72
C ALA A 181 -11.68 -1.27 -18.42
N ARG A 182 -12.21 -0.05 -18.50
CA ARG A 182 -12.79 0.66 -17.36
C ARG A 182 -14.02 -0.05 -16.80
N GLU A 183 -14.93 -0.50 -17.66
CA GLU A 183 -16.11 -1.27 -17.26
C GLU A 183 -15.73 -2.60 -16.61
N LEU A 184 -14.75 -3.32 -17.17
CA LEU A 184 -14.22 -4.55 -16.56
C LEU A 184 -13.63 -4.30 -15.16
N LEU A 185 -12.92 -3.18 -15.00
CA LEU A 185 -12.36 -2.80 -13.69
C LEU A 185 -13.45 -2.42 -12.68
N LEU A 186 -14.53 -1.75 -13.11
CA LEU A 186 -15.71 -1.47 -12.28
C LEU A 186 -16.39 -2.77 -11.83
N ALA A 187 -16.68 -3.67 -12.78
CA ALA A 187 -17.30 -4.95 -12.49
C ALA A 187 -16.45 -5.79 -11.52
N ARG A 188 -15.14 -5.84 -11.73
CA ARG A 188 -14.20 -6.51 -10.81
C ARG A 188 -14.21 -5.86 -9.43
N ARG A 189 -14.22 -4.53 -9.34
CA ARG A 189 -14.31 -3.81 -8.06
C ARG A 189 -15.56 -4.20 -7.29
N ASP A 190 -16.71 -4.22 -7.95
CA ASP A 190 -17.98 -4.50 -7.27
C ASP A 190 -18.03 -5.95 -6.76
N LYS A 191 -17.56 -6.91 -7.56
CA LYS A 191 -17.38 -8.30 -7.13
C LYS A 191 -16.38 -8.44 -5.98
N PHE A 192 -15.29 -7.68 -6.01
CA PHE A 192 -14.29 -7.67 -4.93
C PHE A 192 -14.86 -7.10 -3.63
N LEU A 193 -15.63 -6.01 -3.69
CA LEU A 193 -16.29 -5.43 -2.52
C LEU A 193 -17.29 -6.42 -1.91
N ALA A 194 -18.14 -7.05 -2.74
CA ALA A 194 -19.04 -8.10 -2.28
C ALA A 194 -18.30 -9.27 -1.62
N LEU A 195 -17.13 -9.65 -2.15
CA LEU A 195 -16.28 -10.68 -1.54
C LEU A 195 -15.75 -10.25 -0.17
N VAL A 196 -15.26 -9.01 -0.05
CA VAL A 196 -14.77 -8.44 1.21
C VAL A 196 -15.89 -8.35 2.24
N ASP A 197 -17.07 -7.89 1.84
CA ASP A 197 -18.24 -7.77 2.73
C ASP A 197 -18.70 -9.15 3.24
N SER A 198 -18.52 -10.21 2.44
CA SER A 198 -18.84 -11.59 2.82
C SER A 198 -17.75 -12.31 3.63
N ALA A 199 -16.53 -11.76 3.70
CA ALA A 199 -15.40 -12.40 4.34
C ALA A 199 -15.19 -11.84 5.76
N PRO A 200 -15.09 -12.69 6.80
CA PRO A 200 -14.87 -12.17 8.15
C PRO A 200 -13.50 -11.48 8.25
N PRO A 201 -13.37 -10.33 8.94
CA PRO A 201 -12.14 -9.53 8.99
C PRO A 201 -10.82 -10.29 9.25
N PRO A 202 -10.74 -11.26 10.19
CA PRO A 202 -9.50 -12.01 10.39
C PRO A 202 -9.05 -12.77 9.13
N THR A 203 -9.97 -13.16 8.25
CA THR A 203 -9.61 -13.86 7.00
C THR A 203 -8.74 -13.01 6.10
N ILE A 204 -9.03 -11.70 6.02
CA ILE A 204 -8.31 -10.77 5.15
C ILE A 204 -6.91 -10.51 5.73
N THR A 205 -6.82 -10.14 7.01
CA THR A 205 -5.56 -9.80 7.67
C THR A 205 -4.63 -11.00 7.85
N LEU A 206 -5.19 -12.20 8.07
CA LEU A 206 -4.40 -13.42 8.28
C LEU A 206 -4.00 -14.10 6.96
N SER A 207 -4.58 -13.72 5.82
CA SER A 207 -4.35 -14.39 4.53
C SER A 207 -2.88 -14.53 4.13
N LEU A 208 -2.06 -13.49 4.35
CA LEU A 208 -0.62 -13.51 4.07
C LEU A 208 0.21 -14.19 5.17
N LEU A 209 -0.26 -14.17 6.41
CA LEU A 209 0.41 -14.87 7.51
C LEU A 209 0.19 -16.39 7.42
N ALA A 210 -0.97 -16.83 6.94
CA ALA A 210 -1.29 -18.23 6.78
C ALA A 210 -0.31 -18.97 5.85
N THR A 211 0.25 -18.30 4.84
CA THR A 211 1.30 -18.88 3.97
C THR A 211 2.66 -18.99 4.66
N ARG A 212 2.83 -18.39 5.83
CA ARG A 212 4.08 -18.29 6.59
C ARG A 212 3.93 -18.83 8.00
N THR A 213 2.92 -19.66 8.26
CA THR A 213 2.61 -20.20 9.59
C THR A 213 3.84 -20.83 10.26
N GLN A 214 4.67 -21.56 9.49
CA GLN A 214 5.91 -22.19 9.96
C GLN A 214 6.95 -21.20 10.50
N LYS A 215 6.92 -19.94 10.04
CA LYS A 215 7.85 -18.88 10.46
C LYS A 215 7.36 -18.07 11.66
N LEU A 216 6.19 -18.40 12.21
CA LEU A 216 5.63 -17.71 13.39
C LEU A 216 6.15 -18.28 14.72
N ALA A 217 6.90 -19.38 14.68
CA ALA A 217 7.58 -19.92 15.86
C ALA A 217 8.48 -18.86 16.52
N ASP A 218 8.73 -19.01 17.82
CA ASP A 218 9.53 -18.05 18.57
C ASP A 218 10.92 -17.89 17.94
N PRO A 219 11.43 -16.65 17.78
CA PRO A 219 12.79 -16.45 17.34
C PRO A 219 13.73 -17.10 18.37
N PRO A 220 14.85 -17.72 17.95
CA PRO A 220 15.79 -18.31 18.88
C PRO A 220 16.20 -17.23 19.88
N SER A 221 15.91 -17.49 21.17
CA SER A 221 16.19 -16.55 22.25
C SER A 221 17.66 -16.16 22.17
N ALA A 222 17.94 -14.88 21.90
CA ALA A 222 19.28 -14.34 22.03
C ALA A 222 19.71 -14.61 23.47
N LYS A 223 20.63 -15.56 23.65
CA LYS A 223 21.22 -15.86 24.95
C LYS A 223 21.77 -14.54 25.50
N LYS A 224 21.27 -14.14 26.66
CA LYS A 224 21.87 -13.07 27.47
C LYS A 224 23.18 -13.55 28.06
#